data_AF-A0A9E8MX98-F1
#
_entry.id   AF-A0A9E8MX98-F1
#
_cell.length_a   1.000
_cell.length_b   1.000
_cell.length_c   1.000
_cell.angle_alpha   90.00
_cell.angle_beta   90.00
_cell.angle_gamma   90.00
#
_symmetry.space_group_name_H-M   'P 1'
#
loop_
_entity.id
_entity.type
_entity.pdbx_description
1 polymer ?
#
loop_
_entity_poly.entity_id
_entity_poly.type
_entity_poly.pdbx_seq_one_letter_code
_entity_poly.pdbx_strand_id
1 'polypeptide(L)'
;MKTKPTLLSLAFLLIVSICFAQKDQPLSIINGKVGISKYHDRDELSQLQKGKLLTLYIERIEVIVKILPNIAFATMPGVTMSSLGIPDTKDHRKALEDQHEATDNYFNNTLEFQNKILPYSDKSNLISAILFYEETLKSLHTYSEFN
;
A
#
# COMPACT_ATOMS: atom_id res chain seq x y z
N MET A 1 -19.62 23.73 43.72
CA MET A 1 -19.01 24.15 42.43
C MET A 1 -19.20 23.06 41.39
N LYS A 2 -19.49 23.44 40.14
CA LYS A 2 -19.93 22.57 39.04
C LYS A 2 -18.77 21.69 38.51
N THR A 3 -18.34 20.69 39.28
CA THR A 3 -17.18 19.81 38.94
C THR A 3 -17.45 18.87 37.75
N LYS A 4 -18.71 18.47 37.54
CA LYS A 4 -19.10 17.57 36.45
C LYS A 4 -18.93 18.19 35.04
N PRO A 5 -19.42 19.40 34.73
CA PRO A 5 -19.23 20.00 33.41
C PRO A 5 -17.79 20.47 33.15
N THR A 6 -17.02 20.82 34.20
CA THR A 6 -15.61 21.21 34.04
C THR A 6 -14.73 20.02 33.64
N LEU A 7 -14.99 18.84 34.21
CA LEU A 7 -14.29 17.61 33.81
C LEU A 7 -14.56 17.25 32.34
N LEU A 8 -15.82 17.40 31.89
CA LEU A 8 -16.22 17.12 30.51
C LEU A 8 -15.53 18.08 29.51
N SER A 9 -15.46 19.37 29.86
CA SER A 9 -14.81 20.40 29.04
C SER A 9 -13.29 20.18 28.95
N LEU A 10 -12.66 19.72 30.03
CA LEU A 10 -11.23 19.38 30.06
C LEU A 10 -10.93 18.12 29.23
N ALA A 11 -11.80 17.10 29.30
CA ALA A 11 -11.68 15.90 28.48
C ALA A 11 -11.81 16.23 26.99
N PHE A 12 -12.73 17.13 26.62
CA PHE A 12 -12.89 17.57 25.23
C PHE A 12 -11.65 18.31 24.71
N LEU A 13 -11.05 19.18 25.52
CA LEU A 13 -9.78 19.86 25.20
C LEU A 13 -8.62 18.88 24.98
N LEU A 14 -8.53 17.84 25.82
CA LEU A 14 -7.52 16.79 25.69
C LEU A 14 -7.71 16.00 24.38
N ILE A 15 -8.94 15.62 24.04
CA ILE A 15 -9.25 14.91 22.78
C ILE A 15 -8.88 15.77 21.56
N VAL A 16 -9.22 17.07 21.58
CA VAL A 16 -8.89 17.99 20.49
C VAL A 16 -7.36 18.13 20.33
N SER A 17 -6.61 18.22 21.42
CA SER A 17 -5.14 18.33 21.37
C SER A 17 -4.45 17.08 20.78
N ILE A 18 -5.00 15.88 21.02
CA ILE A 18 -4.48 14.62 20.46
C ILE A 18 -4.66 14.59 18.94
N CYS A 19 -5.77 15.12 18.41
CA CYS A 19 -6.02 15.19 16.97
C CYS A 19 -5.02 16.10 16.23
N PHE A 20 -4.51 17.16 16.88
CA PHE A 20 -3.50 18.04 16.28
C PHE A 20 -2.09 17.44 16.30
N ALA A 21 -1.74 16.66 17.34
CA ALA A 21 -0.43 16.03 17.46
C ALA A 21 -0.18 14.90 16.43
N GLN A 22 -1.25 14.27 15.92
CA GLN A 22 -1.12 13.19 14.93
C GLN A 22 -0.72 13.68 13.53
N LYS A 23 -0.87 14.97 13.21
CA LYS A 23 -0.55 15.52 11.88
C LYS A 23 0.95 15.60 11.55
N ASP A 24 1.82 15.58 12.56
CA ASP A 24 3.26 15.82 12.36
C ASP A 24 4.11 14.54 12.27
N GLN A 25 3.48 13.35 12.32
CA GLN A 25 4.24 12.10 12.19
C GLN A 25 4.91 12.00 10.80
N PRO A 26 6.18 11.55 10.74
CA PRO A 26 6.87 11.32 9.47
C PRO A 26 6.08 10.34 8.57
N LEU A 27 5.79 10.78 7.35
CA LEU A 27 5.06 9.98 6.38
C LEU A 27 6.00 8.98 5.70
N SER A 28 5.54 7.73 5.58
CA SER A 28 6.25 6.68 4.85
C SER A 28 6.15 6.91 3.34
N ILE A 29 7.26 6.72 2.62
CA ILE A 29 7.35 6.82 1.16
C ILE A 29 6.42 5.82 0.49
N ILE A 30 6.31 4.62 1.05
CA ILE A 30 5.35 3.59 0.65
C ILE A 30 4.32 3.42 1.78
N ASN A 31 3.03 3.52 1.46
CA ASN A 31 1.95 3.33 2.41
C ASN A 31 1.28 1.95 2.26
N GLY A 32 0.50 1.56 3.28
CA GLY A 32 -0.34 0.37 3.22
C GLY A 32 0.39 -0.97 3.33
N LYS A 33 -0.37 -2.05 3.07
CA LYS A 33 0.11 -3.43 3.16
C LYS A 33 0.72 -3.85 1.84
N VAL A 34 2.04 -3.71 1.72
CA VAL A 34 2.81 -4.16 0.54
C VAL A 34 3.45 -5.54 0.71
N GLY A 35 3.17 -6.22 1.82
CA GLY A 35 3.69 -7.56 2.10
C GLY A 35 2.80 -8.66 1.50
N ILE A 36 3.41 -9.57 0.75
CA ILE A 36 2.78 -10.81 0.30
C ILE A 36 2.97 -11.88 1.36
N SER A 37 1.88 -12.52 1.80
CA SER A 37 1.95 -13.57 2.82
C SER A 37 2.54 -14.88 2.32
N LYS A 38 2.33 -15.20 1.04
CA LYS A 38 2.77 -16.45 0.42
C LYS A 38 2.96 -16.30 -1.09
N TYR A 39 4.08 -16.83 -1.59
CA TYR A 39 4.32 -17.10 -3.01
C TYR A 39 3.84 -18.52 -3.36
N HIS A 40 3.27 -18.67 -4.55
CA HIS A 40 2.68 -19.91 -5.01
C HIS A 40 3.49 -20.50 -6.16
N ASP A 41 3.46 -21.81 -6.29
CA ASP A 41 3.89 -22.48 -7.51
C ASP A 41 2.71 -22.71 -8.47
N ARG A 42 3.03 -23.20 -9.67
CA ARG A 42 2.03 -23.43 -10.71
C ARG A 42 1.01 -24.50 -10.31
N ASP A 43 1.43 -25.54 -9.61
CA ASP A 43 0.57 -26.66 -9.24
C ASP A 43 -0.44 -26.22 -8.19
N GLU A 44 0.01 -25.48 -7.17
CA GLU A 44 -0.85 -24.84 -6.18
C GLU A 44 -1.90 -23.95 -6.84
N LEU A 45 -1.49 -23.03 -7.73
CA LEU A 45 -2.40 -22.13 -8.42
C LEU A 45 -3.39 -22.88 -9.34
N SER A 46 -2.96 -23.99 -9.94
CA SER A 46 -3.82 -24.81 -10.80
C SER A 46 -5.00 -25.44 -10.03
N GLN A 47 -4.81 -25.73 -8.74
CA GLN A 47 -5.84 -26.30 -7.88
C GLN A 47 -6.82 -25.25 -7.35
N LEU A 48 -6.49 -23.96 -7.43
CA LEU A 48 -7.37 -22.89 -6.95
C LEU A 48 -8.57 -22.66 -7.87
N GLN A 49 -9.68 -22.26 -7.26
CA GLN A 49 -10.84 -21.76 -7.98
C GLN A 49 -10.53 -20.39 -8.60
N LYS A 50 -11.15 -20.08 -9.74
CA LYS A 50 -10.91 -18.83 -10.48
C LYS A 50 -11.10 -17.58 -9.61
N GLY A 51 -12.13 -17.56 -8.75
CA GLY A 51 -12.35 -16.44 -7.82
C GLY A 51 -11.15 -16.16 -6.93
N LYS A 52 -10.48 -17.20 -6.41
CA LYS A 52 -9.28 -17.03 -5.60
C LYS A 52 -8.09 -16.53 -6.41
N LEU A 53 -7.95 -16.98 -7.67
CA LEU A 53 -6.93 -16.47 -8.59
C LEU A 53 -7.14 -14.98 -8.89
N LEU A 54 -8.39 -14.54 -9.08
CA LEU A 54 -8.70 -13.11 -9.26
C LEU A 54 -8.26 -12.28 -8.05
N THR A 55 -8.54 -12.76 -6.83
CA THR A 55 -8.07 -12.09 -5.60
C THR A 55 -6.56 -12.01 -5.54
N LEU A 56 -5.85 -13.11 -5.83
CA LEU A 56 -4.40 -13.12 -5.84
C LEU A 56 -3.85 -12.15 -6.89
N TYR A 57 -4.38 -12.19 -8.11
CA TYR A 57 -3.99 -11.27 -9.18
C TYR A 57 -4.09 -9.80 -8.75
N ILE A 58 -5.23 -9.42 -8.17
CA ILE A 58 -5.50 -8.05 -7.69
C ILE A 58 -4.53 -7.66 -6.58
N GLU A 59 -4.33 -8.53 -5.59
CA GLU A 59 -3.42 -8.29 -4.47
C GLU A 59 -1.98 -8.07 -4.97
N ARG A 60 -1.51 -8.89 -5.92
CA ARG A 60 -0.14 -8.75 -6.45
C ARG A 60 0.06 -7.45 -7.22
N ILE A 61 -0.90 -7.04 -8.03
CA ILE A 61 -0.76 -5.78 -8.77
C ILE A 61 -0.90 -4.54 -7.87
N GLU A 62 -1.68 -4.60 -6.80
CA GLU A 62 -1.72 -3.54 -5.78
C GLU A 62 -0.33 -3.30 -5.18
N VAL A 63 0.34 -4.38 -4.77
CA VAL A 63 1.68 -4.32 -4.19
C VAL A 63 2.68 -3.74 -5.19
N ILE A 64 2.65 -4.20 -6.45
CA ILE A 64 3.55 -3.70 -7.49
C ILE A 64 3.35 -2.21 -7.75
N VAL A 65 2.10 -1.74 -7.86
CA VAL A 65 1.79 -0.33 -8.14
C VAL A 65 2.27 0.59 -7.02
N LYS A 66 2.25 0.12 -5.76
CA LYS A 66 2.75 0.90 -4.60
C LYS A 66 4.28 0.91 -4.49
N ILE A 67 4.93 -0.19 -4.85
CA ILE A 67 6.40 -0.32 -4.72
C ILE A 67 7.12 0.25 -5.94
N LEU A 68 6.74 -0.16 -7.16
CA LEU A 68 7.55 -0.01 -8.36
C LEU A 68 7.96 1.45 -8.68
N PRO A 69 7.08 2.47 -8.54
CA PRO A 69 7.47 3.86 -8.77
C PRO A 69 8.48 4.39 -7.74
N ASN A 70 8.57 3.76 -6.58
CA ASN A 70 9.31 4.24 -5.41
C ASN A 70 10.60 3.45 -5.13
N ILE A 71 10.96 2.48 -5.97
CA ILE A 71 12.06 1.52 -5.70
C ILE A 71 13.42 2.16 -5.43
N ALA A 72 13.67 3.36 -5.96
CA ALA A 72 14.90 4.10 -5.72
C ALA A 72 14.96 4.72 -4.30
N PHE A 73 13.81 4.83 -3.63
CA PHE A 73 13.65 5.43 -2.32
C PHE A 73 13.33 4.40 -1.24
N ALA A 74 12.42 3.48 -1.53
CA ALA A 74 11.97 2.47 -0.57
C ALA A 74 11.38 1.26 -1.30
N THR A 75 11.44 0.11 -0.65
CA THR A 75 10.85 -1.17 -1.10
C THR A 75 9.84 -1.73 -0.10
N MET A 76 9.81 -1.17 1.12
CA MET A 76 8.93 -1.55 2.21
C MET A 76 8.39 -0.30 2.94
N PRO A 77 7.26 -0.42 3.67
CA PRO A 77 6.75 0.67 4.49
C PRO A 77 7.67 0.96 5.67
N GLY A 78 7.57 2.18 6.21
CA GLY A 78 8.33 2.63 7.38
C GLY A 78 9.57 3.46 7.02
N VAL A 79 9.98 3.49 5.74
CA VAL A 79 10.99 4.42 5.24
C VAL A 79 10.35 5.78 4.99
N THR A 80 10.91 6.82 5.58
CA THR A 80 10.40 8.21 5.52
C THR A 80 11.36 9.10 4.72
N MET A 81 10.92 10.29 4.31
CA MET A 81 11.82 11.27 3.68
C MET A 81 13.03 11.59 4.56
N SER A 82 12.81 11.78 5.86
CA SER A 82 13.88 12.05 6.84
C SER A 82 14.90 10.91 6.92
N SER A 83 14.47 9.64 6.85
CA SER A 83 15.42 8.51 6.85
C SER A 83 16.29 8.43 5.60
N LEU A 84 15.87 9.08 4.51
CA LEU A 84 16.63 9.16 3.26
C LEU A 84 17.48 10.44 3.16
N GLY A 85 17.50 11.26 4.21
CA GLY A 85 18.14 12.57 4.19
C GLY A 85 17.42 13.60 3.28
N ILE A 86 16.19 13.30 2.85
CA ILE A 86 15.36 14.21 2.08
C ILE A 86 14.74 15.24 3.05
N PRO A 87 14.84 16.55 2.76
CA PRO A 87 14.25 17.57 3.61
C PRO A 87 12.75 17.34 3.80
N ASP A 88 12.30 17.28 5.04
CA ASP A 88 10.89 17.03 5.37
C ASP A 88 10.11 18.36 5.45
N THR A 89 10.02 19.04 4.30
CA THR A 89 9.31 20.33 4.18
C THR A 89 7.81 20.11 3.97
N LYS A 90 7.00 21.14 4.26
CA LYS A 90 5.55 21.11 4.00
C LYS A 90 5.24 20.78 2.54
N ASP A 91 6.01 21.31 1.59
CA ASP A 91 5.80 21.10 0.17
C ASP A 91 6.11 19.65 -0.23
N HIS A 92 7.18 19.06 0.30
CA HIS A 92 7.51 17.66 0.06
C HIS A 92 6.50 16.70 0.71
N ARG A 93 6.02 17.00 1.93
CA ARG A 93 4.94 16.23 2.57
C ARG A 93 3.68 16.24 1.72
N LYS A 94 3.27 17.43 1.26
CA LYS A 94 2.11 17.56 0.38
C LYS A 94 2.29 16.79 -0.93
N ALA A 95 3.47 16.86 -1.54
CA ALA A 95 3.76 16.10 -2.76
C ALA A 95 3.66 14.57 -2.54
N LEU A 96 4.12 14.07 -1.38
CA LEU A 96 4.00 12.66 -1.01
C LEU A 96 2.55 12.25 -0.74
N GLU A 97 1.78 13.10 -0.06
CA GLU A 97 0.33 12.88 0.15
C GLU A 97 -0.44 12.84 -1.17
N ASP A 98 -0.20 13.81 -2.05
CA ASP A 98 -0.83 13.90 -3.36
C ASP A 98 -0.45 12.67 -4.22
N GLN A 99 0.80 12.16 -4.11
CA GLN A 99 1.25 10.94 -4.78
C GLN A 99 0.57 9.68 -4.24
N HIS A 100 0.37 9.57 -2.92
CA HIS A 100 -0.38 8.45 -2.32
C HIS A 100 -1.82 8.43 -2.82
N GLU A 101 -2.48 9.58 -2.81
CA GLU A 101 -3.85 9.73 -3.32
C GLU A 101 -3.93 9.37 -4.81
N ALA A 102 -2.99 9.87 -5.63
CA ALA A 102 -2.93 9.56 -7.05
C ALA A 102 -2.74 8.06 -7.31
N THR A 103 -1.89 7.39 -6.52
CA THR A 103 -1.62 5.95 -6.61
C THR A 103 -2.87 5.13 -6.26
N ASP A 104 -3.55 5.47 -5.17
CA ASP A 104 -4.78 4.79 -4.75
C ASP A 104 -5.91 5.02 -5.77
N ASN A 105 -6.06 6.25 -6.29
CA ASN A 105 -7.04 6.56 -7.34
C ASN A 105 -6.75 5.79 -8.63
N TYR A 106 -5.50 5.74 -9.08
CA TYR A 106 -5.10 4.96 -10.25
C TYR A 106 -5.43 3.48 -10.07
N PHE A 107 -5.07 2.90 -8.92
CA PHE A 107 -5.32 1.51 -8.63
C PHE A 107 -6.83 1.21 -8.58
N ASN A 108 -7.62 2.01 -7.86
CA ASN A 108 -9.06 1.81 -7.73
C ASN A 108 -9.80 1.93 -9.07
N ASN A 109 -9.45 2.93 -9.89
CA ASN A 109 -10.03 3.09 -11.23
C ASN A 109 -9.69 1.90 -12.14
N THR A 110 -8.43 1.44 -12.07
CA THR A 110 -7.99 0.24 -12.81
C THR A 110 -8.74 -1.00 -12.32
N LEU A 111 -8.90 -1.15 -11.01
CA LEU A 111 -9.57 -2.27 -10.37
C LEU A 111 -11.05 -2.32 -10.76
N GLU A 112 -11.74 -1.19 -10.85
CA GLU A 112 -13.15 -1.13 -11.27
C GLU A 112 -13.33 -1.71 -12.67
N PHE A 113 -12.46 -1.35 -13.61
CA PHE A 113 -12.44 -1.92 -14.95
C PHE A 113 -12.11 -3.42 -14.90
N GLN A 114 -11.02 -3.80 -14.22
CA GLN A 114 -10.57 -5.19 -14.12
C GLN A 114 -11.64 -6.09 -13.51
N ASN A 115 -12.36 -5.67 -12.47
CA ASN A 115 -13.42 -6.47 -11.86
C ASN A 115 -14.56 -6.81 -12.85
N LYS A 116 -14.81 -5.95 -13.83
CA LYS A 116 -15.83 -6.19 -14.86
C LYS A 116 -15.34 -7.16 -15.93
N ILE A 117 -14.06 -7.12 -16.31
CA ILE A 117 -13.54 -7.85 -17.48
C ILE A 117 -12.66 -9.07 -17.14
N LEU A 118 -11.92 -9.04 -16.04
CA LEU A 118 -10.98 -10.08 -15.64
C LEU A 118 -11.65 -11.43 -15.36
N PRO A 119 -12.91 -11.53 -14.87
CA PRO A 119 -13.61 -12.81 -14.77
C PRO A 119 -13.79 -13.56 -16.10
N TYR A 120 -13.64 -12.89 -17.25
CA TYR A 120 -13.70 -13.51 -18.57
C TYR A 120 -12.35 -14.04 -19.06
N SER A 121 -11.24 -13.70 -18.39
CA SER A 121 -9.89 -14.18 -18.76
C SER A 121 -9.72 -15.69 -18.57
N ASP A 122 -8.87 -16.33 -19.37
CA ASP A 122 -8.58 -17.74 -19.19
C ASP A 122 -7.86 -18.03 -17.87
N LYS A 123 -8.22 -19.15 -17.22
CA LYS A 123 -7.59 -19.56 -15.96
C LYS A 123 -6.07 -19.71 -16.10
N SER A 124 -5.60 -20.28 -17.21
CA SER A 124 -4.17 -20.43 -17.51
C SER A 124 -3.43 -19.09 -17.62
N ASN A 125 -4.08 -18.08 -18.19
CA ASN A 125 -3.53 -16.73 -18.31
C ASN A 125 -3.46 -16.04 -16.95
N LEU A 126 -4.49 -16.20 -16.11
CA LEU A 126 -4.46 -15.71 -14.72
C LEU A 126 -3.32 -16.32 -13.92
N ILE A 127 -3.15 -17.64 -13.99
CA ILE A 127 -2.05 -18.34 -13.31
C ILE A 127 -0.69 -17.81 -13.77
N SER A 128 -0.51 -17.66 -15.09
CA SER A 128 0.74 -17.17 -15.66
C SER A 128 1.04 -15.73 -15.24
N ALA A 129 0.03 -14.88 -15.20
CA ALA A 129 0.18 -13.50 -14.74
C ALA A 129 0.50 -13.42 -13.25
N ILE A 130 -0.15 -14.22 -12.40
CA ILE A 130 0.15 -14.29 -10.96
C ILE A 130 1.60 -14.71 -10.74
N LEU A 131 2.07 -15.75 -11.43
CA LEU A 131 3.46 -16.21 -11.34
C LEU A 131 4.43 -15.11 -11.77
N PHE A 132 4.13 -14.40 -12.87
CA PHE A 132 4.97 -13.29 -13.32
C PHE A 132 5.04 -12.16 -12.28
N TYR A 133 3.92 -11.78 -11.69
CA TYR A 133 3.89 -10.75 -10.64
C TYR A 133 4.65 -11.22 -9.40
N GLU A 134 4.51 -12.48 -9.01
CA GLU A 134 5.24 -13.05 -7.88
C GLU A 134 6.75 -13.09 -8.11
N GLU A 135 7.23 -13.44 -9.32
CA GLU A 135 8.66 -13.36 -9.67
C GLU A 135 9.17 -11.91 -9.71
N THR A 136 8.34 -10.98 -10.18
CA THR A 136 8.67 -9.54 -10.12
C THR A 136 8.84 -9.10 -8.66
N LEU A 137 7.95 -9.52 -7.77
CA LEU A 137 7.98 -9.17 -6.35
C LEU A 137 9.16 -9.81 -5.62
N LYS A 138 9.55 -11.03 -5.98
CA LYS A 138 10.81 -11.65 -5.51
C LYS A 138 12.03 -10.85 -5.98
N SER A 139 12.05 -10.44 -7.25
CA SER A 139 13.14 -9.63 -7.80
C SER A 139 13.27 -8.28 -7.10
N LEU A 140 12.14 -7.66 -6.74
CA LEU A 140 12.10 -6.43 -5.94
C LEU A 140 12.63 -6.65 -4.52
N HIS A 141 12.30 -7.78 -3.89
CA HIS A 141 12.85 -8.14 -2.60
C HIS A 141 14.37 -8.29 -2.66
N THR A 142 14.88 -9.04 -3.65
CA THR A 142 16.32 -9.19 -3.88
C THR A 142 16.99 -7.84 -4.16
N TYR A 143 16.39 -6.96 -4.96
CA TYR A 143 16.91 -5.61 -5.18
C TYR A 143 17.07 -4.84 -3.86
N SER A 144 16.12 -4.99 -2.94
CA SER A 144 16.15 -4.38 -1.61
C SER A 144 17.21 -4.96 -0.67
N GLU A 145 17.68 -6.18 -0.88
CA GLU A 145 18.73 -6.78 -0.05
C GLU A 145 20.13 -6.27 -0.45
N PHE A 146 20.28 -5.83 -1.71
CA PHE A 146 21.55 -5.40 -2.27
C PHE A 146 21.77 -3.87 -2.24
N ASN A 147 20.77 -3.09 -1.82
CA ASN A 147 20.79 -1.62 -1.77
C ASN A 147 20.20 -1.12 -0.46
#